data_AF-A0A6G8NL17-F1
#
_entry.id   AF-A0A6G8NL17-F1
#
_cell.length_a   1.000
_cell.length_b   1.000
_cell.length_c   1.000
_cell.angle_alpha   90.00
_cell.angle_beta   90.00
_cell.angle_gamma   90.00
#
_symmetry.space_group_name_H-M   'P 1'
#
loop_
_entity.id
_entity.type
_entity.pdbx_description
1 polymer ?
#
loop_
_entity_poly.entity_id
_entity_poly.type
_entity_poly.pdbx_seq_one_letter_code
_entity_poly.pdbx_strand_id
1 'polypeptide(L)'
;MPIIVALVVLVAVIYGAFWSFHALSAAFGVSVAIGAAVIAALAVVSIAVYFWLRWKEVAPNVHDGDWTHELKRDWGGVRLAAAKRLCEVRVGGQVGMYIFADLHGARMEAAGAGTSGAWQVALNVKDTTQPRWNLPMQNRREAHKWCRILDRAAAQTL
;
A
#
# COMPACT_ATOMS: atom_id res chain seq x y z
N MET A 1 3.17 1.63 23.70
CA MET A 1 2.97 3.04 24.13
C MET A 1 2.62 4.04 22.99
N PRO A 2 1.92 3.69 21.88
CA PRO A 2 1.54 4.69 20.86
C PRO A 2 0.21 5.41 21.15
N ILE A 3 -0.71 4.78 21.90
CA ILE A 3 -2.06 5.31 22.15
C ILE A 3 -2.02 6.59 22.99
N ILE A 4 -1.16 6.64 24.01
CA ILE A 4 -1.03 7.81 24.89
C ILE A 4 -0.52 9.03 24.11
N VAL A 5 0.47 8.84 23.22
CA VAL A 5 1.00 9.91 22.37
C VAL A 5 -0.08 10.46 21.45
N ALA A 6 -0.88 9.58 20.81
CA ALA A 6 -1.99 10.01 19.98
C ALA A 6 -3.03 10.84 20.76
N LEU A 7 -3.29 10.47 22.01
CA LEU A 7 -4.23 11.18 22.88
C LEU A 7 -3.71 12.58 23.26
N VAL A 8 -2.42 12.71 23.56
CA VAL A 8 -1.78 14.01 23.83
C VAL A 8 -1.81 14.92 22.61
N VAL A 9 -1.49 14.39 21.42
CA VAL A 9 -1.57 15.14 20.16
C VAL A 9 -3.01 15.60 19.90
N LEU A 10 -4.00 14.74 20.13
CA LEU A 10 -5.41 15.09 19.97
C LEU A 10 -5.82 16.25 20.88
N VAL A 11 -5.43 16.23 22.15
CA VAL A 11 -5.74 17.31 23.11
C VAL A 11 -5.06 18.62 22.68
N ALA A 12 -3.80 18.58 22.23
CA ALA A 12 -3.09 19.76 21.75
C ALA A 12 -3.76 20.37 20.52
N VAL A 13 -4.23 19.54 19.58
CA VAL A 13 -4.96 19.98 18.38
C VAL A 13 -6.29 20.62 18.77
N ILE A 14 -7.06 20.00 19.67
CA ILE A 14 -8.35 20.55 20.15
C ILE A 14 -8.14 21.89 20.83
N TYR A 15 -7.15 21.98 21.71
CA TYR A 15 -6.84 23.21 22.44
C TYR A 15 -6.38 24.34 21.50
N GLY A 16 -5.48 24.02 20.56
CA GLY A 16 -5.02 24.98 19.55
C GLY A 16 -6.15 25.47 18.65
N ALA A 17 -7.08 24.59 18.27
CA ALA A 17 -8.27 24.95 17.49
C ALA A 17 -9.18 25.89 18.29
N PHE A 18 -9.43 25.59 19.56
CA PHE A 18 -10.25 26.42 20.44
C PHE A 18 -9.65 27.82 20.63
N TRP A 19 -8.34 27.90 20.92
CA TRP A 19 -7.65 29.16 21.09
C TRP A 19 -7.63 29.99 19.79
N SER A 20 -7.34 29.35 18.66
CA SER A 20 -7.32 30.01 17.35
C SER A 20 -8.71 30.53 16.95
N PHE A 21 -9.77 29.77 17.22
CA PHE A 21 -11.15 30.20 16.98
C PHE A 21 -11.50 31.45 17.79
N HIS A 22 -11.15 31.47 19.08
CA HIS A 22 -11.37 32.65 19.92
C HIS A 22 -10.54 33.86 19.47
N ALA A 23 -9.28 33.66 19.07
CA ALA A 23 -8.43 34.74 18.54
C ALA A 23 -8.99 35.30 17.22
N LEU A 24 -9.43 34.46 16.29
CA LEU A 24 -10.07 34.89 15.05
C LEU A 24 -11.41 35.56 15.30
N SER A 25 -12.23 35.02 16.20
CA SER A 25 -13.52 35.61 16.56
C SER A 25 -13.36 36.99 17.19
N ALA A 26 -12.32 37.20 18.00
CA ALA A 26 -12.04 38.48 18.63
C ALA A 26 -11.53 39.52 17.61
N ALA A 27 -10.77 39.11 16.60
CA ALA A 27 -10.17 40.01 15.62
C ALA A 27 -11.06 40.33 14.40
N PHE A 28 -11.82 39.35 13.91
CA PHE A 28 -12.54 39.44 12.62
C PHE A 28 -14.04 39.17 12.73
N GLY A 29 -14.54 38.90 13.94
CA GLY A 29 -15.93 38.57 14.18
C GLY A 29 -16.28 37.11 13.90
N VAL A 30 -17.44 36.70 14.41
CA VAL A 30 -17.87 35.29 14.49
C VAL A 30 -18.03 34.64 13.12
N SER A 31 -18.53 35.37 12.12
CA SER A 31 -18.78 34.85 10.77
C SER A 31 -17.50 34.37 10.07
N VAL A 32 -16.41 35.14 10.22
CA VAL A 32 -15.09 34.78 9.65
C VAL A 32 -14.49 33.58 10.38
N ALA A 33 -14.64 33.52 11.70
CA ALA A 33 -14.17 32.40 12.50
C ALA A 33 -14.88 31.08 12.13
N ILE A 34 -16.19 31.11 11.88
CA ILE A 34 -16.95 29.93 11.41
C ILE A 34 -16.45 29.48 10.04
N GLY A 35 -16.25 30.42 9.10
CA GLY A 35 -15.73 30.10 7.77
C GLY A 35 -14.36 29.42 7.82
N ALA A 36 -13.44 29.96 8.62
CA ALA A 36 -12.12 29.38 8.83
C ALA A 36 -12.19 27.98 9.47
N ALA A 37 -13.07 27.78 10.45
CA ALA A 37 -13.25 26.48 11.10
C ALA A 37 -13.76 25.41 10.13
N VAL A 38 -14.71 25.74 9.24
CA VAL A 38 -15.21 24.80 8.22
C VAL A 38 -14.11 24.41 7.25
N ILE A 39 -13.31 25.36 6.77
CA ILE A 39 -12.19 25.07 5.85
C ILE A 39 -11.15 24.17 6.52
N ALA A 40 -10.80 24.46 7.77
CA ALA A 40 -9.87 23.63 8.53
C ALA A 40 -10.40 22.20 8.71
N ALA A 41 -11.68 22.04 9.07
CA ALA A 41 -12.31 20.74 9.21
C ALA A 41 -12.29 19.95 7.88
N LEU A 42 -12.63 20.59 6.76
CA LEU A 42 -12.57 19.96 5.43
C LEU A 42 -11.16 19.53 5.04
N ALA A 43 -10.14 20.32 5.37
CA ALA A 43 -8.74 19.97 5.11
C ALA A 43 -8.33 18.72 5.91
N VAL A 44 -8.66 18.66 7.19
CA VAL A 44 -8.37 17.50 8.05
C VAL A 44 -9.08 16.24 7.54
N VAL A 45 -10.36 16.34 7.20
CA VAL A 45 -11.12 15.21 6.63
C VAL A 45 -10.50 14.74 5.32
N SER A 46 -10.09 15.67 4.46
CA SER A 46 -9.48 15.34 3.16
C SER A 46 -8.16 14.59 3.33
N ILE A 47 -7.32 15.02 4.28
CA ILE A 47 -6.08 14.33 4.63
C ILE A 47 -6.39 12.93 5.18
N ALA A 48 -7.33 12.81 6.11
CA ALA A 48 -7.72 11.54 6.71
C ALA A 48 -8.25 10.55 5.64
N VAL A 49 -9.11 11.00 4.74
CA VAL A 49 -9.64 10.19 3.63
C VAL A 49 -8.53 9.76 2.68
N TYR A 50 -7.62 10.67 2.33
CA TYR A 50 -6.46 10.35 1.48
C TYR A 50 -5.59 9.24 2.11
N PHE A 51 -5.27 9.37 3.40
CA PHE A 51 -4.51 8.34 4.11
C PHE A 51 -5.28 7.02 4.23
N TRP A 52 -6.58 7.08 4.50
CA TRP A 52 -7.41 5.87 4.63
C TRP A 52 -7.50 5.09 3.30
N LEU A 53 -7.71 5.79 2.18
CA LEU A 53 -7.69 5.19 0.85
C LEU A 53 -6.34 4.56 0.54
N ARG A 54 -5.24 5.26 0.87
CA ARG A 54 -3.87 4.76 0.70
C ARG A 54 -3.61 3.50 1.52
N TRP A 55 -4.11 3.43 2.75
CA TRP A 55 -3.99 2.24 3.61
C TRP A 55 -4.80 1.07 3.06
N LYS A 56 -6.00 1.33 2.53
CA LYS A 56 -6.87 0.29 1.97
C LYS A 56 -6.30 -0.34 0.70
N GLU A 57 -5.55 0.41 -0.11
CA GLU A 57 -4.83 -0.15 -1.27
C GLU A 57 -3.68 -1.11 -0.85
N VAL A 58 -3.15 -0.95 0.36
CA VAL A 58 -2.07 -1.76 0.93
C VAL A 58 -2.62 -2.78 1.94
N ALA A 59 -3.94 -2.89 2.08
CA ALA A 59 -4.56 -3.75 3.07
C ALA A 59 -4.18 -5.23 2.83
N PRO A 60 -3.74 -5.95 3.88
CA PRO A 60 -3.38 -7.36 3.77
C PRO A 60 -4.50 -8.15 3.10
N ASN A 61 -4.18 -8.87 2.03
CA ASN A 61 -5.14 -9.74 1.36
C ASN A 61 -5.38 -11.02 2.18
N VAL A 62 -4.45 -11.35 3.08
CA VAL A 62 -4.47 -12.53 3.94
C VAL A 62 -3.91 -12.14 5.32
N HIS A 63 -4.43 -12.76 6.37
CA HIS A 63 -3.96 -12.62 7.77
C HIS A 63 -3.47 -13.98 8.30
N ASP A 64 -2.77 -14.73 7.45
CA ASP A 64 -2.23 -16.04 7.79
C ASP A 64 -0.79 -15.89 8.29
N GLY A 65 -0.67 -15.86 9.62
CA GLY A 65 0.60 -15.62 10.32
C GLY A 65 1.22 -14.27 9.94
N ASP A 66 2.47 -14.31 9.48
CA ASP A 66 3.25 -13.11 9.10
C ASP A 66 3.04 -12.66 7.65
N TRP A 67 2.25 -13.41 6.87
CA TRP A 67 2.05 -13.14 5.45
C TRP A 67 0.90 -12.15 5.23
N THR A 68 1.21 -11.05 4.56
CA THR A 68 0.27 -9.95 4.32
C THR A 68 -0.48 -10.08 3.00
N HIS A 69 0.12 -10.66 1.96
CA HIS A 69 -0.57 -10.92 0.70
C HIS A 69 -0.22 -12.30 0.18
N GLU A 70 -1.22 -13.02 -0.29
CA GLU A 70 -1.04 -14.30 -0.97
C GLU A 70 -1.89 -14.34 -2.24
N LEU A 71 -1.30 -14.85 -3.30
CA LEU A 71 -1.95 -15.34 -4.51
C LEU A 71 -1.62 -16.81 -4.62
N LYS A 72 -2.62 -17.70 -4.57
CA LYS A 72 -2.46 -19.12 -4.83
C LYS A 72 -3.32 -19.52 -6.01
N ARG A 73 -2.72 -20.19 -6.99
CA ARG A 73 -3.33 -20.61 -8.25
C ARG A 73 -2.77 -21.97 -8.68
N ASP A 74 -3.34 -22.55 -9.72
CA ASP A 74 -2.94 -23.87 -10.22
C ASP A 74 -1.52 -23.91 -10.78
N TRP A 75 -1.01 -22.75 -11.24
CA TRP A 75 0.37 -22.59 -11.72
C TRP A 75 1.40 -22.39 -10.59
N GLY A 76 0.95 -22.17 -9.35
CA GLY A 76 1.79 -21.83 -8.21
C GLY A 76 1.22 -20.70 -7.36
N GLY A 77 2.05 -19.73 -6.98
CA GLY A 77 1.60 -18.62 -6.17
C GLY A 77 2.68 -17.64 -5.77
N VAL A 78 2.27 -16.49 -5.26
CA VAL A 78 3.15 -15.46 -4.71
C VAL A 78 2.67 -15.08 -3.32
N ARG A 79 3.59 -15.05 -2.37
CA ARG A 79 3.35 -14.62 -1.00
C ARG A 79 4.26 -13.45 -0.66
N LEU A 80 3.71 -12.44 0.00
CA LEU A 80 4.41 -11.26 0.45
C LEU A 80 4.14 -11.06 1.93
N ALA A 81 5.20 -10.97 2.73
CA ALA A 81 5.16 -10.57 4.12
C ALA A 81 5.74 -9.16 4.22
N ALA A 82 4.89 -8.13 4.09
CA ALA A 82 5.30 -6.73 4.13
C ALA A 82 5.93 -6.35 5.48
N ALA A 83 5.45 -6.94 6.57
CA ALA A 83 6.01 -6.73 7.91
C ALA A 83 7.45 -7.25 8.04
N LYS A 84 7.76 -8.38 7.40
CA LYS A 84 9.10 -9.01 7.42
C LYS A 84 9.95 -8.69 6.18
N ARG A 85 9.41 -7.90 5.24
CA ARG A 85 10.03 -7.56 3.95
C ARG A 85 10.45 -8.78 3.12
N LEU A 86 9.64 -9.84 3.14
CA LEU A 86 9.89 -11.10 2.42
C LEU A 86 8.89 -11.31 1.28
N CYS A 87 9.37 -11.91 0.20
CA CYS A 87 8.62 -12.31 -0.97
C CYS A 87 8.96 -13.78 -1.30
N GLU A 88 7.97 -14.67 -1.26
CA GLU A 88 8.09 -16.02 -1.78
C GLU A 88 7.35 -16.09 -3.12
N VAL A 89 8.04 -16.59 -4.15
CA VAL A 89 7.48 -16.80 -5.49
C VAL A 89 7.57 -18.28 -5.81
N ARG A 90 6.46 -18.86 -6.26
CA ARG A 90 6.35 -20.25 -6.69
C ARG A 90 5.73 -20.32 -8.07
N VAL A 91 6.46 -20.84 -9.05
CA VAL A 91 5.96 -21.03 -10.42
C VAL A 91 6.44 -22.37 -10.94
N GLY A 92 5.53 -23.22 -11.42
CA GLY A 92 5.91 -24.47 -12.12
C GLY A 92 6.80 -25.42 -11.29
N GLY A 93 6.63 -25.43 -9.96
CA GLY A 93 7.43 -26.25 -9.04
C GLY A 93 8.75 -25.63 -8.58
N GLN A 94 9.18 -24.50 -9.17
CA GLN A 94 10.31 -23.73 -8.66
C GLN A 94 9.85 -22.77 -7.57
N VAL A 95 10.68 -22.60 -6.53
CA VAL A 95 10.43 -21.72 -5.39
C VAL A 95 11.62 -20.78 -5.24
N GLY A 96 11.35 -19.47 -5.26
CA GLY A 96 12.32 -18.42 -4.94
C GLY A 96 11.88 -17.67 -3.69
N MET A 97 12.78 -17.49 -2.74
CA MET A 97 12.57 -16.63 -1.57
C MET A 97 13.49 -15.42 -1.68
N TYR A 98 12.90 -14.23 -1.65
CA TYR A 98 13.60 -12.97 -1.85
C TYR A 98 13.22 -11.97 -0.77
N ILE A 99 14.15 -11.10 -0.40
CA ILE A 99 13.83 -9.92 0.40
C ILE A 99 13.43 -8.78 -0.54
N PHE A 100 12.71 -7.78 -0.03
CA PHE A 100 12.27 -6.65 -0.86
C PHE A 100 13.44 -5.92 -1.53
N ALA A 101 14.62 -5.91 -0.89
CA ALA A 101 15.86 -5.32 -1.43
C ALA A 101 16.33 -5.96 -2.73
N ASP A 102 15.94 -7.21 -2.98
CA ASP A 102 16.29 -7.93 -4.19
C ASP A 102 15.24 -7.75 -5.30
N LEU A 103 14.12 -7.10 -5.03
CA LEU A 103 13.08 -6.86 -6.03
C LEU A 103 13.42 -5.60 -6.84
N HIS A 104 13.61 -5.75 -8.15
CA HIS A 104 13.92 -4.65 -9.08
C HIS A 104 12.67 -4.04 -9.73
N GLY A 105 11.49 -4.54 -9.39
CA GLY A 105 10.20 -4.04 -9.87
C GLY A 105 9.40 -5.08 -10.66
N ALA A 106 8.12 -4.77 -10.89
CA ALA A 106 7.20 -5.63 -11.60
C ALA A 106 6.59 -4.91 -12.81
N ARG A 107 6.45 -5.61 -13.93
CA ARG A 107 5.82 -5.09 -15.15
C ARG A 107 4.71 -6.02 -15.62
N MET A 108 3.59 -5.43 -16.02
CA MET A 108 2.50 -6.16 -16.66
C MET A 108 2.82 -6.37 -18.15
N GLU A 109 2.65 -7.59 -18.63
CA GLU A 109 2.82 -7.96 -20.03
C GLU A 109 1.63 -8.78 -20.52
N ALA A 110 1.39 -8.76 -21.83
CA ALA A 110 0.47 -9.70 -22.46
C ALA A 110 1.13 -11.08 -22.47
N ALA A 111 0.40 -12.11 -22.05
CA ALA A 111 0.93 -13.46 -22.06
C ALA A 111 1.11 -13.94 -23.51
N GLY A 112 2.27 -14.53 -23.81
CA GLY A 112 2.53 -15.15 -25.10
C GLY A 112 1.62 -16.36 -25.35
N ALA A 113 1.36 -16.66 -26.62
CA ALA A 113 0.55 -17.80 -27.05
C ALA A 113 1.12 -19.10 -26.43
N GLY A 114 0.39 -19.69 -25.48
CA GLY A 114 0.81 -20.91 -24.76
C GLY A 114 0.73 -20.82 -23.23
N THR A 115 0.47 -19.64 -22.66
CA THR A 115 0.34 -19.49 -21.19
C THR A 115 -1.14 -19.45 -20.79
N SER A 116 -1.49 -20.08 -19.65
CA SER A 116 -2.85 -20.10 -19.11
C SER A 116 -3.27 -18.72 -18.58
N GLY A 117 -3.68 -17.83 -19.48
CA GLY A 117 -4.16 -16.47 -19.18
C GLY A 117 -3.72 -15.49 -20.26
N ALA A 118 -4.48 -14.41 -20.49
CA ALA A 118 -4.14 -13.37 -21.46
C ALA A 118 -3.11 -12.35 -20.94
N TRP A 119 -2.80 -12.39 -19.63
CA TRP A 119 -1.96 -11.41 -18.96
C TRP A 119 -0.96 -12.09 -18.03
N GLN A 120 0.23 -11.52 -17.93
CA GLN A 120 1.27 -11.98 -17.02
C GLN A 120 1.92 -10.79 -16.30
N VAL A 121 2.44 -11.03 -15.10
CA VAL A 121 3.27 -10.06 -14.37
C VAL A 121 4.70 -10.60 -14.37
N ALA A 122 5.60 -9.88 -15.03
CA ALA A 122 7.02 -10.13 -15.01
C ALA A 122 7.64 -9.43 -13.79
N LEU A 123 8.09 -10.22 -12.82
CA LEU A 123 8.81 -9.74 -11.65
C LEU A 123 10.31 -9.89 -11.90
N ASN A 124 11.03 -8.77 -11.88
CA ASN A 124 12.49 -8.77 -11.97
C ASN A 124 13.10 -8.83 -10.58
N VAL A 125 14.05 -9.73 -10.40
CA VAL A 125 14.70 -9.99 -9.12
C VAL A 125 16.21 -10.01 -9.30
N LYS A 126 16.93 -9.58 -8.28
CA LYS A 126 18.39 -9.58 -8.19
C LYS A 126 18.90 -10.99 -7.88
N ASP A 127 18.65 -11.91 -8.80
CA ASP A 127 19.09 -13.30 -8.73
C ASP A 127 19.84 -13.66 -10.01
N THR A 128 21.02 -14.27 -9.87
CA THR A 128 21.83 -14.71 -11.01
C THR A 128 21.27 -15.93 -11.71
N THR A 129 20.46 -16.73 -11.01
CA THR A 129 19.92 -18.00 -11.52
C THR A 129 18.57 -17.79 -12.20
N GLN A 130 17.70 -16.96 -11.61
CA GLN A 130 16.38 -16.67 -12.14
C GLN A 130 16.07 -15.18 -11.98
N PRO A 131 16.63 -14.33 -12.87
CA PRO A 131 16.49 -12.88 -12.77
C PRO A 131 15.06 -12.39 -13.02
N ARG A 132 14.19 -13.26 -13.55
CA ARG A 132 12.85 -12.91 -13.96
C ARG A 132 11.86 -14.04 -13.72
N TRP A 133 10.77 -13.71 -13.05
CA TRP A 133 9.62 -14.59 -12.81
C TRP A 133 8.41 -14.11 -13.59
N ASN A 134 7.83 -14.98 -14.42
CA ASN A 134 6.61 -14.68 -15.15
C ASN A 134 5.41 -15.32 -14.43
N LEU A 135 4.53 -14.47 -13.90
CA LEU A 135 3.37 -14.88 -13.11
C LEU A 135 2.11 -14.78 -13.97
N PRO A 136 1.52 -15.89 -14.42
CA PRO A 136 0.30 -15.84 -15.23
C PRO A 136 -0.91 -15.38 -14.39
N MET A 137 -1.68 -14.46 -14.96
CA MET A 137 -2.82 -13.82 -14.30
C MET A 137 -4.11 -14.13 -15.04
N GLN A 138 -5.22 -14.22 -14.32
CA GLN A 138 -6.51 -14.53 -14.94
C GLN A 138 -6.98 -13.38 -15.82
N ASN A 139 -6.86 -12.14 -15.31
CA ASN A 139 -7.41 -10.94 -15.93
C ASN A 139 -6.46 -9.74 -15.82
N ARG A 140 -6.62 -8.76 -16.71
CA ARG A 140 -5.86 -7.49 -16.70
C ARG A 140 -5.93 -6.77 -15.35
N ARG A 141 -7.10 -6.75 -14.71
CA ARG A 141 -7.29 -6.09 -13.40
C ARG A 141 -6.46 -6.73 -12.29
N GLU A 142 -6.37 -8.06 -12.29
CA GLU A 142 -5.55 -8.81 -11.33
C GLU A 142 -4.07 -8.56 -11.58
N ALA A 143 -3.64 -8.61 -12.85
CA ALA A 143 -2.28 -8.29 -13.24
C ALA A 143 -1.88 -6.86 -12.83
N HIS A 144 -2.78 -5.88 -13.01
CA HIS A 144 -2.53 -4.51 -12.60
C HIS A 144 -2.43 -4.35 -11.07
N LYS A 145 -3.33 -5.01 -10.32
CA LYS A 145 -3.30 -5.01 -8.85
C LYS A 145 -1.96 -5.58 -8.34
N TRP A 146 -1.56 -6.74 -8.83
CA TRP A 146 -0.32 -7.40 -8.40
C TRP A 146 0.93 -6.69 -8.86
N CYS A 147 0.94 -6.12 -10.08
CA CYS A 147 2.00 -5.24 -10.54
C CYS A 147 2.19 -4.06 -9.57
N ARG A 148 1.11 -3.39 -9.17
CA ARG A 148 1.16 -2.28 -8.20
C ARG A 148 1.66 -2.74 -6.82
N ILE A 149 1.20 -3.90 -6.32
CA ILE A 149 1.63 -4.42 -5.00
C ILE A 149 3.13 -4.73 -5.01
N LEU A 150 3.62 -5.44 -6.04
CA LEU A 150 5.04 -5.80 -6.15
C LEU A 150 5.94 -4.59 -6.38
N ASP A 151 5.48 -3.60 -7.15
CA ASP A 151 6.20 -2.35 -7.36
C ASP A 151 6.28 -1.52 -6.07
N ARG A 152 5.20 -1.50 -5.27
CA ARG A 152 5.21 -0.92 -3.92
C ARG A 152 6.15 -1.66 -2.97
N ALA A 153 6.20 -2.99 -3.04
CA ALA A 153 7.12 -3.80 -2.25
C ALA A 153 8.58 -3.49 -2.61
N ALA A 154 8.91 -3.40 -3.89
CA ALA A 154 10.24 -3.01 -4.38
C ALA A 154 10.63 -1.58 -3.94
N ALA A 155 9.67 -0.65 -3.94
CA ALA A 155 9.91 0.73 -3.50
C ALA A 155 10.10 0.88 -1.97
N GLN A 156 9.68 -0.11 -1.16
CA GLN A 156 9.75 -0.07 0.30
C GLN A 156 11.13 -0.52 0.85
N THR A 157 12.14 -0.51 -0.02
CA THR A 157 13.53 -0.85 0.29
C THR A 157 14.31 0.28 0.97
N LEU A 158 13.73 1.49 0.99
CA LEU A 158 14.22 2.67 1.70
C LEU A 158 13.65 2.78 3.12
#